data_AF-A0A0F3V5K9-F1
#
_entry.id   AF-A0A0F3V5K9-F1
#
_cell.length_a   1.000
_cell.length_b   1.000
_cell.length_c   1.000
_cell.angle_alpha   90.00
_cell.angle_beta   90.00
_cell.angle_gamma   90.00
#
_symmetry.space_group_name_H-M   'P 1'
#
loop_
_entity.id
_entity.type
_entity.pdbx_description
1 polymer ?
#
loop_
_entity_poly.entity_id
_entity_poly.type
_entity_poly.pdbx_seq_one_letter_code
_entity_poly.pdbx_strand_id
1 'polypeptide(L)'
;MARTLVNVSATIFALMMIVRALFTYIYPGKLPFSIAIIDWLIVIAGSGAAISSIFCFIKKRYPDTAEFLPMFSTVCYVIILIGYAILRYTPAYQTSLSIMVTGMLVGMGWWIQCITSAANTRRSHTLNMIINTRTSPEYQKQLRNSTKFYRGMRYVPQELSEWRCNPDKEEYKNMKVPDEYRDAINGLLYILNYFEFLAQGIKFKDLDDELLRECFSSFLRGIERRGFHMILESQKQDPAAFEGIIYLSKKWNGTSFVETHRSNPNTVELGVPYPSNDMVEKMVQGQPLIDSDAGPELQVAT
;
A
#
# COMPACT_ATOMS: atom_id res chain seq x y z
N MET A 1 18.52 -14.45 12.41
CA MET A 1 19.41 -15.06 11.41
C MET A 1 20.57 -14.13 10.99
N ALA A 2 20.34 -12.97 10.34
CA ALA A 2 21.46 -12.14 9.85
C ALA A 2 22.41 -11.63 10.94
N ARG A 3 21.90 -11.13 12.08
CA ARG A 3 22.75 -10.72 13.24
C ARG A 3 23.55 -11.88 13.83
N THR A 4 22.95 -13.07 13.88
CA THR A 4 23.60 -14.29 14.35
C THR A 4 24.76 -14.66 13.42
N LEU A 5 24.55 -14.56 12.10
CA LEU A 5 25.57 -14.82 11.09
C LEU A 5 26.75 -13.82 11.16
N VAL A 6 26.47 -12.53 11.43
CA VAL A 6 27.51 -11.51 11.68
C VAL A 6 28.35 -11.88 12.90
N ASN A 7 27.71 -12.25 14.01
CA ASN A 7 28.43 -12.58 15.24
C ASN A 7 29.27 -13.86 15.09
N VAL A 8 28.74 -14.88 14.42
CA VAL A 8 29.47 -16.13 14.15
C VAL A 8 30.66 -15.89 13.20
N SER A 9 30.47 -15.13 12.13
CA SER A 9 31.56 -14.83 11.19
C SER A 9 32.64 -13.93 11.83
N ALA A 10 32.26 -12.94 12.64
CA ALA A 10 33.20 -12.08 13.36
C ALA A 10 34.00 -12.83 14.43
N THR A 11 33.36 -13.76 15.15
CA THR A 11 34.05 -14.60 16.15
C THR A 11 35.02 -15.59 15.50
N ILE A 12 34.63 -16.22 14.39
CA ILE A 12 35.55 -17.07 13.59
C ILE A 12 36.72 -16.24 13.06
N PHE A 13 36.48 -15.03 12.55
CA PHE A 13 37.53 -14.13 12.07
C PHE A 13 38.55 -13.78 13.17
N ALA A 14 38.07 -13.37 14.35
CA ALA A 14 38.94 -13.05 15.49
C ALA A 14 39.75 -14.26 15.96
N LEU A 15 39.12 -15.45 16.02
CA LEU A 15 39.79 -16.69 16.40
C LEU A 15 40.87 -17.08 15.39
N MET A 16 40.59 -16.95 14.09
CA MET A 16 41.57 -17.26 13.04
C MET A 16 42.74 -16.28 13.00
N MET A 17 42.51 -14.99 13.31
CA MET A 17 43.58 -14.00 13.47
C MET A 17 44.51 -14.34 14.64
N ILE A 18 43.95 -14.78 15.78
CA ILE A 18 44.73 -15.24 16.94
C ILE A 18 45.54 -16.49 16.58
N VAL A 19 44.92 -17.47 15.92
CA VAL A 19 45.59 -18.69 15.45
C VAL A 19 46.76 -18.35 14.51
N ARG A 20 46.56 -17.44 13.54
CA ARG A 20 47.63 -16.99 12.65
C ARG A 20 48.76 -16.30 13.41
N ALA A 21 48.46 -15.43 14.37
CA ALA A 21 49.47 -14.77 15.19
C ALA A 21 50.29 -15.77 16.03
N LEU A 22 49.63 -16.74 16.66
CA LEU A 22 50.27 -17.79 17.45
C LEU A 22 51.25 -18.63 16.61
N PHE A 23 50.86 -19.06 15.41
CA PHE A 23 51.72 -19.90 14.57
C PHE A 23 52.78 -19.11 13.78
N THR A 24 52.63 -17.79 13.66
CA THR A 24 53.64 -16.93 13.03
C THR A 24 54.72 -16.52 14.03
N TYR A 25 54.35 -16.18 15.27
CA TYR A 25 55.28 -15.60 16.26
C TYR A 25 55.72 -16.56 17.38
N ILE A 26 54.88 -17.51 17.78
CA ILE A 26 55.13 -18.36 18.96
C ILE A 26 55.54 -19.78 18.56
N TYR A 27 54.93 -20.36 17.53
CA TYR A 27 55.20 -21.73 17.08
C TYR A 27 55.51 -21.83 15.57
N PRO A 28 56.61 -21.23 15.09
CA PRO A 28 56.97 -21.31 13.69
C PRO A 28 57.26 -22.76 13.26
N GLY A 29 56.67 -23.19 12.14
CA GLY A 29 56.99 -24.46 11.48
C GLY A 29 56.36 -25.74 12.07
N LYS A 30 55.50 -25.65 13.09
CA LYS A 30 54.85 -26.82 13.72
C LYS A 30 53.50 -27.22 13.13
N LEU A 31 53.04 -26.56 12.06
CA LEU A 31 51.74 -26.82 11.46
C LEU A 31 51.78 -28.01 10.48
N PRO A 32 50.79 -28.93 10.51
CA PRO A 32 50.69 -30.03 9.55
C PRO A 32 50.14 -29.59 8.17
N PHE A 33 49.83 -28.30 7.98
CA PHE A 33 49.25 -27.76 6.75
C PHE A 33 49.79 -26.36 6.42
N SER A 34 49.64 -25.94 5.16
CA SER A 34 50.12 -24.65 4.68
C SER A 34 49.40 -23.47 5.32
N ILE A 35 50.17 -22.46 5.77
CA ILE A 35 49.67 -21.18 6.31
C ILE A 35 48.71 -20.48 5.34
N ALA A 36 48.83 -20.75 4.03
CA ALA A 36 47.91 -20.21 3.02
C ALA A 36 46.45 -20.61 3.25
N ILE A 37 46.17 -21.78 3.86
CA ILE A 37 44.81 -22.23 4.17
C ILE A 37 44.21 -21.36 5.28
N ILE A 38 45.02 -21.01 6.29
CA ILE A 38 44.60 -20.09 7.37
C ILE A 38 44.28 -18.71 6.79
N ASP A 39 45.10 -18.23 5.87
CA ASP A 39 44.89 -16.92 5.26
C ASP A 39 43.60 -16.87 4.42
N TRP A 40 43.28 -17.95 3.68
CA TRP A 40 42.00 -18.10 2.98
C TRP A 40 40.81 -18.12 3.95
N LEU A 41 40.90 -18.84 5.07
CA LEU A 41 39.85 -18.89 6.09
C LEU A 41 39.62 -17.53 6.75
N ILE A 42 40.68 -16.76 7.00
CA ILE A 42 40.58 -15.38 7.51
C ILE A 42 39.84 -14.50 6.52
N VAL A 43 40.16 -14.59 5.22
CA VAL A 43 39.52 -13.77 4.19
C VAL A 43 38.05 -14.14 4.03
N ILE A 44 37.72 -15.44 4.01
CA ILE A 44 36.34 -15.96 3.95
C ILE A 44 35.52 -15.47 5.16
N ALA A 45 36.06 -15.59 6.37
CA ALA A 45 35.36 -15.18 7.58
C ALA A 45 35.22 -13.66 7.71
N GLY A 46 36.30 -12.92 7.40
CA GLY A 46 36.34 -11.45 7.49
C GLY A 46 35.45 -10.77 6.46
N SER A 47 35.50 -11.22 5.20
CA SER A 47 34.62 -10.72 4.15
C SER A 47 33.15 -11.04 4.43
N GLY A 48 32.86 -12.26 4.93
CA GLY A 48 31.52 -12.66 5.35
C GLY A 48 30.97 -11.76 6.46
N ALA A 49 31.79 -11.45 7.47
CA ALA A 49 31.40 -10.56 8.57
C ALA A 49 31.17 -9.11 8.10
N ALA A 50 32.09 -8.56 7.32
CA ALA A 50 32.01 -7.18 6.82
C ALA A 50 30.76 -6.98 5.94
N ILE A 51 30.55 -7.87 4.98
CA ILE A 51 29.41 -7.79 4.07
C ILE A 51 28.09 -8.01 4.82
N SER A 52 28.04 -8.98 5.74
CA SER A 52 26.82 -9.23 6.53
C SER A 52 26.47 -8.05 7.45
N SER A 53 27.48 -7.34 7.96
CA SER A 53 27.30 -6.11 8.74
C SER A 53 26.72 -4.98 7.88
N ILE A 54 27.32 -4.74 6.71
CA ILE A 54 26.83 -3.75 5.73
C ILE A 54 25.41 -4.10 5.27
N PHE A 55 25.14 -5.37 4.99
CA PHE A 55 23.80 -5.86 4.65
C PHE A 55 22.78 -5.51 5.73
N CYS A 56 23.09 -5.77 7.00
CA CYS A 56 22.20 -5.43 8.12
C CYS A 56 21.98 -3.92 8.24
N PHE A 57 23.04 -3.12 8.04
CA PHE A 57 22.97 -1.67 8.09
C PHE A 57 22.08 -1.10 6.98
N ILE A 58 22.31 -1.51 5.73
CA ILE A 58 21.53 -1.06 4.56
C ILE A 58 20.08 -1.50 4.70
N LYS A 59 19.82 -2.77 5.04
CA LYS A 59 18.45 -3.27 5.23
C LYS A 59 17.68 -2.49 6.28
N LYS A 60 18.33 -2.06 7.36
CA LYS A 60 17.70 -1.26 8.42
C LYS A 60 17.40 0.18 7.96
N ARG A 61 18.29 0.77 7.15
CA ARG A 61 18.19 2.17 6.73
C ARG A 61 17.30 2.36 5.50
N TYR A 62 17.33 1.41 4.56
CA TYR A 62 16.64 1.44 3.27
C TYR A 62 15.85 0.15 3.07
N PRO A 63 14.67 0.02 3.70
CA PRO A 63 13.86 -1.20 3.62
C PRO A 63 13.46 -1.54 2.18
N ASP A 64 13.29 -0.52 1.33
CA ASP A 64 12.94 -0.65 -0.09
C ASP A 64 13.99 -1.42 -0.91
N THR A 65 15.21 -1.58 -0.42
CA THR A 65 16.29 -2.33 -1.09
C THR A 65 16.33 -3.82 -0.73
N ALA A 66 15.49 -4.26 0.21
CA ALA A 66 15.62 -5.57 0.84
C ALA A 66 15.48 -6.78 -0.10
N GLU A 67 14.72 -6.65 -1.20
CA GLU A 67 14.49 -7.72 -2.16
C GLU A 67 15.77 -8.10 -2.94
N PHE A 68 16.55 -7.11 -3.37
CA PHE A 68 17.75 -7.31 -4.21
C PHE A 68 19.07 -7.26 -3.43
N LEU A 69 19.04 -6.78 -2.19
CA LEU A 69 20.22 -6.70 -1.32
C LEU A 69 20.97 -8.04 -1.14
N PRO A 70 20.32 -9.23 -1.05
CA PRO A 70 21.02 -10.50 -0.92
C PRO A 70 21.87 -10.86 -2.15
N MET A 71 21.34 -10.66 -3.36
CA MET A 71 22.08 -10.88 -4.60
C MET A 71 23.35 -10.01 -4.62
N PHE A 72 23.17 -8.74 -4.26
CA PHE A 72 24.25 -7.77 -4.23
C PHE A 72 25.36 -8.13 -3.22
N SER A 73 24.96 -8.48 -2.00
CA SER A 73 25.84 -8.98 -0.94
C SER A 73 26.68 -10.18 -1.41
N THR A 74 26.07 -11.12 -2.14
CA THR A 74 26.78 -12.28 -2.69
C THR A 74 27.79 -11.89 -3.76
N VAL A 75 27.45 -10.99 -4.68
CA VAL A 75 28.39 -10.51 -5.71
C VAL A 75 29.60 -9.83 -5.06
N CYS A 76 29.38 -9.01 -4.02
CA CYS A 76 30.45 -8.39 -3.24
C CYS A 76 31.37 -9.42 -2.61
N TYR A 77 30.77 -10.46 -2.04
CA TYR A 77 31.50 -11.53 -1.37
C TYR A 77 32.42 -12.27 -2.35
N VAL A 78 31.88 -12.65 -3.51
CA VAL A 78 32.64 -13.33 -4.56
C VAL A 78 33.80 -12.47 -5.07
N ILE A 79 33.58 -11.17 -5.28
CA ILE A 79 34.64 -10.27 -5.77
C ILE A 79 35.77 -10.10 -4.76
N ILE A 80 35.47 -10.04 -3.46
CA ILE A 80 36.51 -9.99 -2.42
C ILE A 80 37.36 -11.27 -2.44
N LEU A 81 36.73 -12.44 -2.62
CA LEU A 81 37.46 -13.71 -2.73
C LEU A 81 38.33 -13.80 -3.98
N ILE A 82 37.80 -13.38 -5.13
CA ILE A 82 38.56 -13.32 -6.39
C ILE A 82 39.71 -12.32 -6.28
N GLY A 83 39.46 -11.15 -5.68
CA GLY A 83 40.48 -10.14 -5.46
C GLY A 83 41.64 -10.65 -4.60
N TYR A 84 41.32 -11.41 -3.55
CA TYR A 84 42.35 -12.07 -2.74
C TYR A 84 43.16 -13.10 -3.52
N ALA A 85 42.50 -13.95 -4.32
CA ALA A 85 43.18 -14.93 -5.16
C ALA A 85 44.15 -14.28 -6.14
N ILE A 86 43.70 -13.24 -6.85
CA ILE A 86 44.51 -12.54 -7.85
C ILE A 86 45.72 -11.87 -7.20
N LEU A 87 45.53 -11.15 -6.10
CA LEU A 87 46.62 -10.46 -5.41
C LEU A 87 47.67 -11.43 -4.85
N ARG A 88 47.26 -12.64 -4.45
CA ARG A 88 48.19 -13.63 -3.88
C ARG A 88 48.94 -14.46 -4.92
N TYR A 89 48.26 -14.90 -5.98
CA TYR A 89 48.82 -15.88 -6.91
C TYR A 89 49.26 -15.28 -8.26
N THR A 90 48.63 -14.18 -8.69
CA THR A 90 48.86 -13.59 -10.02
C THR A 90 48.77 -12.06 -9.98
N PRO A 91 49.76 -11.38 -9.35
CA PRO A 91 49.71 -9.92 -9.15
C PRO A 91 49.70 -9.11 -10.45
N ALA A 92 50.09 -9.71 -11.58
CA ALA A 92 50.03 -9.08 -12.90
C ALA A 92 48.63 -8.59 -13.31
N TYR A 93 47.55 -9.18 -12.74
CA TYR A 93 46.17 -8.78 -13.04
C TYR A 93 45.59 -7.74 -12.06
N GLN A 94 46.41 -7.09 -11.23
CA GLN A 94 45.96 -6.10 -10.24
C GLN A 94 45.19 -4.93 -10.88
N THR A 95 45.63 -4.44 -12.04
CA THR A 95 44.94 -3.36 -12.76
C THR A 95 43.54 -3.78 -13.21
N SER A 96 43.40 -4.98 -13.76
CA SER A 96 42.11 -5.54 -14.17
C SER A 96 41.16 -5.72 -12.99
N LEU A 97 41.68 -6.16 -11.84
CA LEU A 97 40.91 -6.26 -10.59
C LEU A 97 40.41 -4.88 -10.13
N SER A 98 41.25 -3.86 -10.18
CA SER A 98 40.87 -2.49 -9.79
C SER A 98 39.74 -1.94 -10.65
N ILE A 99 39.80 -2.18 -11.97
CA ILE A 99 38.74 -1.78 -12.91
C ILE A 99 37.43 -2.50 -12.59
N MET A 100 37.48 -3.81 -12.33
CA MET A 100 36.29 -4.61 -11.99
C MET A 100 35.62 -4.12 -10.69
N VAL A 101 36.40 -3.88 -9.63
CA VAL A 101 35.88 -3.37 -8.34
C VAL A 101 35.28 -1.98 -8.52
N THR A 102 35.94 -1.10 -9.28
CA THR A 102 35.44 0.25 -9.54
C THR A 102 34.10 0.22 -10.29
N GLY A 103 34.01 -0.56 -11.37
CA GLY A 103 32.78 -0.69 -12.15
C GLY A 103 31.62 -1.23 -11.32
N MET A 104 31.89 -2.18 -10.43
CA MET A 104 30.89 -2.70 -9.50
C MET A 104 30.37 -1.61 -8.55
N LEU A 105 31.26 -0.87 -7.89
CA LEU A 105 30.86 0.19 -6.94
C LEU A 105 30.03 1.29 -7.61
N VAL A 106 30.36 1.64 -8.86
CA VAL A 106 29.58 2.60 -9.65
C VAL A 106 28.19 2.01 -9.97
N GLY A 107 28.13 0.77 -10.47
CA GLY A 107 26.88 0.10 -10.79
C GLY A 107 25.94 -0.02 -9.59
N MET A 108 26.50 -0.28 -8.40
CA MET A 108 25.75 -0.26 -7.14
C MET A 108 25.17 1.10 -6.80
N GLY A 109 25.97 2.15 -6.95
CA GLY A 109 25.55 3.52 -6.64
C GLY A 109 24.31 3.88 -7.46
N TRP A 110 24.37 3.64 -8.76
CA TRP A 110 23.22 3.86 -9.65
C TRP A 110 22.04 2.99 -9.32
N TRP A 111 22.26 1.72 -9.00
CA TRP A 111 21.18 0.81 -8.63
C TRP A 111 20.42 1.27 -7.37
N ILE A 112 21.14 1.54 -6.27
CA ILE A 112 20.55 2.02 -5.02
C ILE A 112 19.83 3.35 -5.26
N GLN A 113 20.43 4.23 -6.08
CA GLN A 113 19.82 5.49 -6.47
C GLN A 113 18.51 5.27 -7.24
N CYS A 114 18.47 4.36 -8.23
CA CYS A 114 17.26 4.03 -8.99
C CYS A 114 16.13 3.52 -8.08
N ILE A 115 16.43 2.57 -7.17
CA ILE A 115 15.42 2.04 -6.24
C ILE A 115 14.91 3.13 -5.30
N THR A 116 15.82 3.88 -4.68
CA THR A 116 15.47 4.93 -3.72
C THR A 116 14.68 6.05 -4.41
N SER A 117 15.08 6.41 -5.63
CA SER A 117 14.37 7.38 -6.45
C SER A 117 12.96 6.88 -6.79
N ALA A 118 12.81 5.62 -7.24
CA ALA A 118 11.50 5.05 -7.54
C ALA A 118 10.59 5.03 -6.29
N ALA A 119 11.12 4.63 -5.13
CA ALA A 119 10.38 4.65 -3.88
C ALA A 119 9.96 6.06 -3.46
N ASN A 120 10.85 7.05 -3.58
CA ASN A 120 10.55 8.44 -3.28
C ASN A 120 9.53 9.03 -4.25
N THR A 121 9.60 8.71 -5.54
CA THR A 121 8.60 9.12 -6.54
C THR A 121 7.22 8.58 -6.18
N ARG A 122 7.10 7.29 -5.83
CA ARG A 122 5.82 6.70 -5.39
C ARG A 122 5.26 7.40 -4.15
N ARG A 123 6.11 7.64 -3.14
CA ARG A 123 5.72 8.36 -1.92
C ARG A 123 5.25 9.78 -2.22
N SER A 124 5.98 10.51 -3.07
CA SER A 124 5.62 11.87 -3.47
C SER A 124 4.30 11.92 -4.24
N HIS A 125 4.12 11.02 -5.21
CA HIS A 125 2.87 10.90 -5.96
C HIS A 125 1.68 10.61 -5.04
N THR A 126 1.88 9.68 -4.09
CA THR A 126 0.86 9.32 -3.09
C THR A 126 0.52 10.49 -2.16
N LEU A 127 1.53 11.22 -1.68
CA LEU A 127 1.32 12.43 -0.88
C LEU A 127 0.54 13.49 -1.65
N ASN A 128 0.85 13.70 -2.92
CA ASN A 128 0.12 14.64 -3.77
C ASN A 128 -1.35 14.22 -3.92
N MET A 129 -1.63 12.94 -4.12
CA MET A 129 -3.01 12.42 -4.15
C MET A 129 -3.73 12.69 -2.82
N ILE A 130 -3.09 12.40 -1.68
CA ILE A 130 -3.66 12.66 -0.35
C ILE A 130 -3.92 14.16 -0.15
N ILE A 131 -2.97 15.03 -0.50
CA ILE A 131 -3.11 16.48 -0.37
C ILE A 131 -4.25 16.97 -1.26
N ASN A 132 -4.35 16.48 -2.50
CA ASN A 132 -5.41 16.85 -3.43
C ASN A 132 -6.80 16.48 -2.90
N THR A 133 -6.96 15.38 -2.16
CA THR A 133 -8.25 15.12 -1.48
C THR A 133 -8.63 16.19 -0.47
N ARG A 134 -7.65 16.88 0.13
CA ARG A 134 -7.88 17.91 1.16
C ARG A 134 -8.02 19.31 0.56
N THR A 135 -7.33 19.61 -0.52
CA THR A 135 -7.26 20.94 -1.12
C THR A 135 -8.18 21.12 -2.32
N SER A 136 -8.55 20.05 -3.05
CA SER A 136 -9.45 20.15 -4.20
C SER A 136 -10.85 20.60 -3.74
N PRO A 137 -11.36 21.73 -4.24
CA PRO A 137 -12.70 22.20 -3.91
C PRO A 137 -13.78 21.25 -4.45
N GLU A 138 -13.54 20.56 -5.57
CA GLU A 138 -14.44 19.57 -6.14
C GLU A 138 -14.57 18.36 -5.23
N TYR A 139 -13.45 17.75 -4.82
CA TYR A 139 -13.48 16.61 -3.90
C TYR A 139 -14.16 16.99 -2.57
N GLN A 140 -13.79 18.15 -2.02
CA GLN A 140 -14.38 18.65 -0.78
C GLN A 140 -15.88 18.96 -0.91
N LYS A 141 -16.33 19.46 -2.06
CA LYS A 141 -17.75 19.68 -2.35
C LYS A 141 -18.50 18.34 -2.39
N GLN A 142 -18.00 17.36 -3.13
CA GLN A 142 -18.66 16.04 -3.24
C GLN A 142 -18.66 15.30 -1.89
N LEU A 143 -17.57 15.39 -1.13
CA LEU A 143 -17.50 14.85 0.21
C LEU A 143 -18.51 15.51 1.16
N ARG A 144 -18.65 16.84 1.12
CA ARG A 144 -19.66 17.57 1.91
C ARG A 144 -21.08 17.19 1.51
N ASN A 145 -21.36 17.10 0.21
CA ASN A 145 -22.67 16.69 -0.31
C ASN A 145 -23.04 15.30 0.21
N SER A 146 -22.14 14.32 0.10
CA SER A 146 -22.35 12.97 0.63
C SER A 146 -22.50 12.98 2.16
N THR A 147 -21.63 13.69 2.87
CA THR A 147 -21.60 13.68 4.33
C THR A 147 -22.78 14.45 4.95
N LYS A 148 -23.44 15.34 4.22
CA LYS A 148 -24.65 16.06 4.68
C LYS A 148 -25.73 15.08 5.15
N PHE A 149 -25.91 13.98 4.42
CA PHE A 149 -26.99 13.02 4.68
C PHE A 149 -26.49 11.66 5.18
N TYR A 150 -25.35 11.18 4.67
CA TYR A 150 -24.85 9.83 4.97
C TYR A 150 -23.83 9.79 6.11
N ARG A 151 -23.92 10.70 7.09
CA ARG A 151 -23.02 10.70 8.26
C ARG A 151 -23.45 9.63 9.27
N GLY A 152 -22.46 8.97 9.88
CA GLY A 152 -22.69 7.97 10.92
C GLY A 152 -23.10 6.61 10.35
N MET A 153 -24.07 5.96 11.00
CA MET A 153 -24.65 4.67 10.58
C MET A 153 -25.80 4.89 9.59
N ARG A 154 -25.66 5.81 8.63
CA ARG A 154 -26.66 6.05 7.59
C ARG A 154 -26.14 5.58 6.24
N TYR A 155 -27.01 5.03 5.38
CA TYR A 155 -26.63 4.52 4.06
C TYR A 155 -27.66 4.88 2.99
N VAL A 156 -27.28 4.71 1.71
CA VAL A 156 -28.17 4.95 0.57
C VAL A 156 -29.14 3.77 0.40
N PRO A 157 -30.47 3.99 0.46
CA PRO A 157 -31.47 2.95 0.21
C PRO A 157 -31.28 2.23 -1.13
N GLN A 158 -31.79 1.00 -1.22
CA GLN A 158 -31.66 0.18 -2.42
C GLN A 158 -32.36 0.83 -3.62
N GLU A 159 -33.56 1.37 -3.44
CA GLU A 159 -34.38 1.96 -4.50
C GLU A 159 -33.70 3.18 -5.13
N LEU A 160 -33.06 4.02 -4.30
CA LEU A 160 -32.30 5.17 -4.77
C LEU A 160 -30.99 4.76 -5.47
N SER A 161 -30.41 3.64 -5.05
CA SER A 161 -29.25 3.05 -5.72
C SER A 161 -29.64 2.49 -7.08
N GLU A 162 -30.76 1.76 -7.16
CA GLU A 162 -31.33 1.21 -8.40
C GLU A 162 -31.73 2.31 -9.38
N TRP A 163 -32.46 3.33 -8.91
CA TRP A 163 -32.82 4.51 -9.69
C TRP A 163 -31.60 5.18 -10.32
N ARG A 164 -30.50 5.31 -9.55
CA ARG A 164 -29.28 5.95 -10.05
C ARG A 164 -28.56 5.10 -11.09
N CYS A 165 -28.56 3.78 -10.94
CA CYS A 165 -27.91 2.85 -11.86
C CYS A 165 -28.73 2.62 -13.13
N ASN A 166 -30.06 2.61 -13.03
CA ASN A 166 -31.01 2.36 -14.11
C ASN A 166 -32.22 3.31 -14.03
N PRO A 167 -32.06 4.59 -14.42
CA PRO A 167 -33.13 5.59 -14.32
C PRO A 167 -34.31 5.31 -15.26
N ASP A 168 -34.10 4.55 -16.34
CA ASP A 168 -35.10 4.28 -17.38
C ASP A 168 -36.11 3.17 -17.01
N LYS A 169 -35.94 2.51 -15.86
CA LYS A 169 -36.85 1.46 -15.37
C LYS A 169 -38.25 2.05 -15.16
N GLU A 170 -39.30 1.32 -15.54
CA GLU A 170 -40.68 1.84 -15.51
C GLU A 170 -41.13 2.30 -14.12
N GLU A 171 -40.69 1.60 -13.07
CA GLU A 171 -40.91 1.92 -11.66
C GLU A 171 -40.37 3.30 -11.25
N TYR A 172 -39.42 3.84 -12.01
CA TYR A 172 -38.65 5.02 -11.67
C TYR A 172 -38.87 6.21 -12.61
N LYS A 173 -39.61 6.02 -13.72
CA LYS A 173 -39.90 7.08 -14.70
C LYS A 173 -40.56 8.32 -14.09
N ASN A 174 -41.40 8.11 -13.07
CA ASN A 174 -42.13 9.18 -12.39
C ASN A 174 -41.48 9.61 -11.06
N MET A 175 -40.32 9.03 -10.72
CA MET A 175 -39.67 9.27 -9.44
C MET A 175 -39.16 10.72 -9.36
N LYS A 176 -39.54 11.43 -8.30
CA LYS A 176 -39.08 12.81 -8.04
C LYS A 176 -38.11 12.81 -6.87
N VAL A 177 -36.82 12.76 -7.19
CA VAL A 177 -35.75 12.89 -6.20
C VAL A 177 -35.33 14.36 -6.10
N PRO A 178 -35.45 15.01 -4.93
CA PRO A 178 -34.93 16.37 -4.74
C PRO A 178 -33.44 16.48 -5.06
N ASP A 179 -33.04 17.63 -5.60
CA ASP A 179 -31.67 17.89 -6.04
C ASP A 179 -30.64 17.63 -4.93
N GLU A 180 -30.97 17.93 -3.67
CA GLU A 180 -30.06 17.71 -2.55
C GLU A 180 -29.70 16.22 -2.35
N TYR A 181 -30.66 15.31 -2.49
CA TYR A 181 -30.42 13.87 -2.36
C TYR A 181 -29.66 13.34 -3.57
N ARG A 182 -30.03 13.79 -4.77
CA ARG A 182 -29.31 13.46 -6.00
C ARG A 182 -27.84 13.86 -5.91
N ASP A 183 -27.56 15.07 -5.42
CA ASP A 183 -26.20 15.58 -5.25
C ASP A 183 -25.41 14.80 -4.21
N ALA A 184 -26.06 14.31 -3.16
CA ALA A 184 -25.42 13.49 -2.13
C ALA A 184 -25.09 12.07 -2.62
N ILE A 185 -25.98 11.46 -3.40
CA ILE A 185 -25.75 10.15 -4.04
C ILE A 185 -24.61 10.26 -5.06
N ASN A 186 -24.65 11.29 -5.92
CA ASN A 186 -23.58 11.56 -6.87
C ASN A 186 -22.24 11.87 -6.17
N GLY A 187 -22.29 12.59 -5.04
CA GLY A 187 -21.13 12.83 -4.20
C GLY A 187 -20.55 11.53 -3.66
N LEU A 188 -21.38 10.61 -3.16
CA LEU A 188 -20.91 9.31 -2.67
C LEU A 188 -20.30 8.47 -3.80
N LEU A 189 -20.95 8.43 -4.97
CA LEU A 189 -20.42 7.74 -6.16
C LEU A 189 -19.05 8.29 -6.57
N TYR A 190 -18.88 9.61 -6.53
CA TYR A 190 -17.59 10.25 -6.82
C TYR A 190 -16.49 9.76 -5.87
N ILE A 191 -16.80 9.66 -4.57
CA ILE A 191 -15.84 9.16 -3.56
C ILE A 191 -15.56 7.66 -3.76
N LEU A 192 -16.57 6.85 -4.10
CA LEU A 192 -16.38 5.44 -4.44
C LEU A 192 -15.44 5.28 -5.65
N ASN A 193 -15.69 6.00 -6.74
CA ASN A 193 -14.85 5.99 -7.93
C ASN A 193 -13.41 6.43 -7.63
N TYR A 194 -13.23 7.39 -6.72
CA TYR A 194 -11.91 7.80 -6.26
C TYR A 194 -11.15 6.64 -5.59
N PHE A 195 -11.81 5.86 -4.72
CA PHE A 195 -11.18 4.68 -4.11
C PHE A 195 -10.94 3.54 -5.10
N GLU A 196 -11.81 3.38 -6.09
CA GLU A 196 -11.58 2.43 -7.18
C GLU A 196 -10.30 2.79 -7.95
N PHE A 197 -10.11 4.07 -8.28
CA PHE A 197 -8.88 4.56 -8.89
C PHE A 197 -7.64 4.32 -8.00
N LEU A 198 -7.74 4.61 -6.70
CA LEU A 198 -6.64 4.33 -5.76
C LEU A 198 -6.30 2.84 -5.70
N ALA A 199 -7.30 1.96 -5.76
CA ALA A 199 -7.10 0.52 -5.74
C ALA A 199 -6.26 0.07 -6.94
N GLN A 200 -6.54 0.60 -8.13
CA GLN A 200 -5.75 0.30 -9.32
C GLN A 200 -4.31 0.83 -9.17
N GLY A 201 -4.12 2.05 -8.69
CA GLY A 201 -2.77 2.61 -8.45
C GLY A 201 -1.94 1.79 -7.45
N ILE A 202 -2.59 1.16 -6.46
CA ILE A 202 -1.93 0.22 -5.53
C ILE A 202 -1.63 -1.12 -6.21
N LYS A 203 -2.57 -1.67 -7.00
CA LYS A 203 -2.37 -2.92 -7.74
C LYS A 203 -1.17 -2.83 -8.70
N PHE A 204 -0.99 -1.71 -9.38
CA PHE A 204 0.14 -1.47 -10.28
C PHE A 204 1.43 -0.98 -9.59
N LYS A 205 1.45 -0.91 -8.25
CA LYS A 205 2.60 -0.42 -7.45
C LYS A 205 3.03 1.02 -7.80
N ASP A 206 2.11 1.86 -8.26
CA ASP A 206 2.36 3.29 -8.51
C ASP A 206 2.11 4.16 -7.28
N LEU A 207 1.34 3.63 -6.32
CA LEU A 207 1.02 4.27 -5.05
C LEU A 207 1.62 3.53 -3.85
N ASP A 208 1.93 4.28 -2.81
CA ASP A 208 2.39 3.78 -1.52
C ASP A 208 1.19 3.29 -0.69
N ASP A 209 1.00 1.98 -0.68
CA ASP A 209 -0.09 1.28 0.00
C ASP A 209 -0.09 1.51 1.51
N GLU A 210 1.08 1.53 2.14
CA GLU A 210 1.18 1.69 3.59
C GLU A 210 0.74 3.10 4.00
N LEU A 211 1.22 4.11 3.29
CA LEU A 211 0.82 5.49 3.53
C LEU A 211 -0.68 5.73 3.32
N LEU A 212 -1.25 5.14 2.26
CA LEU A 212 -2.69 5.24 1.98
C LEU A 212 -3.52 4.52 3.04
N ARG A 213 -3.08 3.34 3.50
CA ARG A 213 -3.76 2.59 4.57
C ARG A 213 -3.86 3.41 5.86
N GLU A 214 -2.76 4.04 6.29
CA GLU A 214 -2.75 4.88 7.50
C GLU A 214 -3.69 6.08 7.38
N CYS A 215 -3.86 6.64 6.17
CA CYS A 215 -4.71 7.80 5.94
C CYS A 215 -6.20 7.46 5.75
N PHE A 216 -6.50 6.33 5.09
CA PHE A 216 -7.84 6.07 4.55
C PHE A 216 -8.49 4.77 5.01
N SER A 217 -7.82 3.85 5.72
CA SER A 217 -8.40 2.55 6.13
C SER A 217 -9.75 2.68 6.84
N SER A 218 -9.83 3.51 7.87
CA SER A 218 -11.06 3.78 8.63
C SER A 218 -12.12 4.49 7.78
N PHE A 219 -11.70 5.42 6.92
CA PHE A 219 -12.61 6.15 6.04
C PHE A 219 -13.23 5.22 4.98
N LEU A 220 -12.43 4.36 4.38
CA LEU A 220 -12.85 3.37 3.38
C LEU A 220 -13.93 2.44 3.95
N ARG A 221 -13.75 1.92 5.17
CA ARG A 221 -14.76 1.08 5.84
C ARG A 221 -16.11 1.79 5.95
N GLY A 222 -16.08 3.09 6.27
CA GLY A 222 -17.29 3.90 6.36
C GLY A 222 -17.96 4.14 5.01
N ILE A 223 -17.16 4.38 3.96
CA ILE A 223 -17.65 4.63 2.60
C ILE A 223 -18.21 3.36 1.96
N GLU A 224 -17.53 2.22 2.09
CA GLU A 224 -17.99 0.93 1.57
C GLU A 224 -19.37 0.58 2.13
N ARG A 225 -19.58 0.75 3.44
CA ARG A 225 -20.90 0.51 4.06
C ARG A 225 -21.97 1.47 3.52
N ARG A 226 -21.68 2.78 3.44
CA ARG A 226 -22.65 3.79 2.96
C ARG A 226 -23.09 3.53 1.53
N GLY A 227 -22.14 3.11 0.69
CA GLY A 227 -22.33 2.81 -0.72
C GLY A 227 -22.67 1.36 -1.00
N PHE A 228 -23.00 0.54 0.00
CA PHE A 228 -23.19 -0.90 -0.13
C PHE A 228 -24.18 -1.26 -1.25
N HIS A 229 -25.40 -0.70 -1.22
CA HIS A 229 -26.39 -0.96 -2.26
C HIS A 229 -25.95 -0.41 -3.62
N MET A 230 -25.29 0.75 -3.68
CA MET A 230 -24.76 1.29 -4.94
C MET A 230 -23.72 0.38 -5.59
N ILE A 231 -22.84 -0.21 -4.79
CA ILE A 231 -21.84 -1.18 -5.26
C ILE A 231 -22.54 -2.44 -5.80
N LEU A 232 -23.51 -2.99 -5.05
CA LEU A 232 -24.25 -4.17 -5.48
C LEU A 232 -25.04 -3.93 -6.78
N GLU A 233 -25.76 -2.80 -6.89
CA GLU A 233 -26.51 -2.47 -8.09
C GLU A 233 -25.61 -2.26 -9.30
N SER A 234 -24.45 -1.63 -9.12
CA SER A 234 -23.45 -1.49 -10.18
C SER A 234 -22.89 -2.86 -10.60
N GLN A 235 -22.71 -3.78 -9.65
CA GLN A 235 -22.23 -5.14 -9.91
C GLN A 235 -23.24 -6.05 -10.61
N LYS A 236 -24.54 -5.73 -10.55
CA LYS A 236 -25.55 -6.42 -11.37
C LYS A 236 -25.37 -6.12 -12.86
N GLN A 237 -24.87 -4.92 -13.21
CA GLN A 237 -24.62 -4.52 -14.59
C GLN A 237 -23.22 -4.97 -15.06
N ASP A 238 -22.20 -4.71 -14.25
CA ASP A 238 -20.82 -5.10 -14.49
C ASP A 238 -20.23 -5.77 -13.24
N PRO A 239 -20.02 -7.10 -13.25
CA PRO A 239 -19.46 -7.81 -12.10
C PRO A 239 -18.11 -7.27 -11.60
N ALA A 240 -17.34 -6.59 -12.46
CA ALA A 240 -16.05 -5.99 -12.11
C ALA A 240 -16.18 -4.60 -11.47
N ALA A 241 -17.36 -3.99 -11.47
CA ALA A 241 -17.59 -2.68 -10.88
C ALA A 241 -17.22 -2.69 -9.38
N PHE A 242 -16.43 -1.71 -8.97
CA PHE A 242 -15.98 -1.51 -7.58
C PHE A 242 -15.24 -2.71 -6.95
N GLU A 243 -14.66 -3.61 -7.76
CA GLU A 243 -13.85 -4.71 -7.25
C GLU A 243 -12.60 -4.20 -6.51
N GLY A 244 -12.05 -3.06 -6.94
CA GLY A 244 -10.93 -2.40 -6.28
C GLY A 244 -11.24 -1.98 -4.85
N ILE A 245 -12.43 -1.46 -4.58
CA ILE A 245 -12.88 -1.13 -3.21
C ILE A 245 -12.92 -2.37 -2.33
N ILE A 246 -13.49 -3.47 -2.82
CA ILE A 246 -13.56 -4.76 -2.11
C ILE A 246 -12.14 -5.26 -1.81
N TYR A 247 -11.25 -5.20 -2.81
CA TYR A 247 -9.83 -5.53 -2.66
C TYR A 247 -9.16 -4.70 -1.56
N LEU A 248 -9.33 -3.37 -1.58
CA LEU A 248 -8.73 -2.48 -0.58
C LEU A 248 -9.28 -2.74 0.82
N SER A 249 -10.59 -2.95 0.96
CA SER A 249 -11.20 -3.21 2.27
C SER A 249 -10.67 -4.51 2.88
N LYS A 250 -10.56 -5.58 2.08
CA LYS A 250 -9.91 -6.83 2.53
C LYS A 250 -8.44 -6.62 2.91
N LYS A 251 -7.69 -5.90 2.06
CA LYS A 251 -6.25 -5.70 2.26
C LYS A 251 -5.96 -4.88 3.52
N TRP A 252 -6.76 -3.85 3.78
CA TRP A 252 -6.52 -2.90 4.88
C TRP A 252 -7.24 -3.28 6.17
N ASN A 253 -8.45 -3.83 6.08
CA ASN A 253 -9.33 -4.10 7.22
C ASN A 253 -9.53 -5.60 7.49
N GLY A 254 -8.96 -6.48 6.66
CA GLY A 254 -9.07 -7.94 6.76
C GLY A 254 -10.37 -8.53 6.19
N THR A 255 -11.44 -7.73 6.09
CA THR A 255 -12.75 -8.15 5.58
C THR A 255 -13.37 -7.02 4.74
N SER A 256 -14.23 -7.39 3.78
CA SER A 256 -15.05 -6.46 3.02
C SER A 256 -16.49 -6.55 3.52
N PHE A 257 -17.09 -5.38 3.78
CA PHE A 257 -18.50 -5.32 4.19
C PHE A 257 -19.41 -5.83 3.07
N VAL A 258 -19.11 -5.48 1.82
CA VAL A 258 -19.88 -5.91 0.64
C VAL A 258 -19.86 -7.43 0.50
N GLU A 259 -18.67 -8.05 0.56
CA GLU A 259 -18.58 -9.50 0.39
C GLU A 259 -19.28 -10.27 1.52
N THR A 260 -19.14 -9.80 2.76
CA THR A 260 -19.74 -10.46 3.94
C THR A 260 -21.27 -10.45 3.86
N HIS A 261 -21.86 -9.37 3.35
CA HIS A 261 -23.30 -9.14 3.36
C HIS A 261 -23.97 -9.29 2.00
N ARG A 262 -23.23 -9.68 0.94
CA ARG A 262 -23.80 -9.86 -0.41
C ARG A 262 -24.98 -10.83 -0.43
N SER A 263 -24.92 -11.90 0.36
CA SER A 263 -25.99 -12.92 0.44
C SER A 263 -27.19 -12.49 1.28
N ASN A 264 -27.02 -11.49 2.15
CA ASN A 264 -28.10 -10.93 2.98
C ASN A 264 -28.00 -9.40 3.01
N PRO A 265 -28.56 -8.70 2.01
CA PRO A 265 -28.39 -7.25 1.84
C PRO A 265 -29.05 -6.39 2.94
N ASN A 266 -30.00 -6.95 3.70
CA ASN A 266 -30.80 -6.22 4.68
C ASN A 266 -30.38 -6.55 6.12
N THR A 267 -29.09 -6.45 6.43
CA THR A 267 -28.58 -6.66 7.79
C THR A 267 -28.67 -5.40 8.66
N VAL A 268 -28.92 -5.60 9.95
CA VAL A 268 -28.96 -4.53 10.97
C VAL A 268 -27.62 -3.76 11.04
N GLU A 269 -26.52 -4.39 10.62
CA GLU A 269 -25.18 -3.79 10.58
C GLU A 269 -24.99 -2.69 9.53
N LEU A 270 -25.86 -2.61 8.51
CA LEU A 270 -25.83 -1.51 7.53
C LEU A 270 -26.16 -0.16 8.19
N GLY A 271 -27.01 -0.19 9.21
CA GLY A 271 -27.51 0.98 9.92
C GLY A 271 -28.90 1.41 9.46
N VAL A 272 -29.10 2.72 9.38
CA VAL A 272 -30.40 3.35 9.09
C VAL A 272 -30.42 3.85 7.64
N PRO A 273 -31.38 3.43 6.80
CA PRO A 273 -31.53 3.99 5.46
C PRO A 273 -31.88 5.48 5.57
N TYR A 274 -31.22 6.30 4.75
CA TYR A 274 -31.55 7.72 4.66
C TYR A 274 -31.58 8.17 3.20
N PRO A 275 -32.66 8.75 2.68
CA PRO A 275 -33.96 9.05 3.32
C PRO A 275 -34.65 7.80 3.90
N SER A 276 -35.59 7.99 4.83
CA SER A 276 -36.36 6.88 5.40
C SER A 276 -37.22 6.20 4.34
N ASN A 277 -37.57 4.93 4.56
CA ASN A 277 -38.33 4.14 3.58
C ASN A 277 -39.66 4.82 3.17
N ASP A 278 -40.39 5.45 4.11
CA ASP A 278 -41.61 6.22 3.81
C ASP A 278 -41.33 7.40 2.84
N MET A 279 -40.23 8.12 3.05
CA MET A 279 -39.85 9.20 2.13
C MET A 279 -39.46 8.67 0.75
N VAL A 280 -38.77 7.52 0.71
CA VAL A 280 -38.40 6.87 -0.56
C VAL A 280 -39.65 6.41 -1.30
N GLU A 281 -40.62 5.81 -0.62
CA GLU A 281 -41.90 5.42 -1.21
C GLU A 281 -42.65 6.62 -1.81
N LYS A 282 -42.71 7.75 -1.09
CA LYS A 282 -43.28 9.00 -1.62
C LYS A 282 -42.53 9.51 -2.86
N MET A 283 -41.19 9.43 -2.86
CA MET A 283 -40.37 9.80 -4.03
C MET A 283 -40.67 8.90 -5.23
N VAL A 284 -40.77 7.59 -5.03
CA VAL A 284 -41.08 6.60 -6.09
C VAL A 284 -42.48 6.83 -6.65
N GLN A 285 -43.45 7.14 -5.79
CA GLN A 285 -44.82 7.49 -6.19
C GLN A 285 -44.94 8.88 -6.84
N GLY A 286 -43.86 9.67 -6.87
CA GLY A 286 -43.84 11.02 -7.44
C GLY A 286 -44.58 12.08 -6.60
N GLN A 287 -44.87 11.78 -5.34
CA GLN A 287 -45.52 12.69 -4.40
C GLN A 287 -44.50 13.70 -3.83
N PRO A 288 -44.91 14.96 -3.57
CA PRO A 288 -44.04 15.92 -2.91
C PRO A 288 -43.74 15.46 -1.47
N LEU A 289 -42.49 15.64 -1.03
CA LEU A 289 -42.04 15.24 0.31
C LEU A 289 -42.52 16.19 1.42
N ILE A 290 -42.99 17.36 1.03
CA ILE A 290 -43.62 18.35 1.88
C ILE A 290 -45.06 18.43 1.37
N ASP A 291 -46.03 18.14 2.23
CA ASP A 291 -47.43 18.42 1.94
C ASP A 291 -47.53 19.93 1.68
N SER A 292 -47.78 20.32 0.43
CA SER A 292 -47.87 21.73 0.03
C SER A 292 -49.15 22.42 0.51
N ASP A 293 -49.90 21.80 1.42
CA ASP A 293 -51.19 22.29 1.93
C ASP A 293 -51.14 22.61 3.43
N ALA A 294 -50.13 23.37 3.85
CA ALA A 294 -50.31 24.32 4.95
C ALA A 294 -50.57 25.71 4.33
N GLY A 295 -51.77 25.88 3.78
CA GLY A 295 -52.31 27.21 3.50
C GLY A 295 -52.32 28.06 4.78
N PRO A 296 -52.27 29.40 4.68
CA PRO A 296 -52.25 30.27 5.85
C PRO A 296 -53.63 30.25 6.51
N GLU A 297 -53.87 29.30 7.41
CA GLU A 297 -55.02 29.34 8.30
C GLU A 297 -54.81 30.44 9.35
N LEU A 298 -55.42 31.58 9.04
CA LEU A 298 -55.99 32.57 9.96
C LEU A 298 -55.39 32.60 11.39
N GLN A 299 -54.38 33.45 11.59
CA GLN A 299 -54.32 34.22 12.84
C GLN A 299 -55.27 35.41 12.72
N VAL A 300 -56.58 35.14 12.74
CA VAL A 300 -57.59 36.13 13.09
C VAL A 300 -58.66 35.40 13.90
N ALA A 301 -58.49 35.40 15.22
CA ALA A 301 -59.59 35.40 16.17
C ALA A 301 -59.07 35.71 17.59
N THR A 302 -59.43 36.92 18.05
CA THR A 302 -59.55 37.41 19.44
C THR A 302 -58.32 37.48 20.33
#